data_AF-A0A7K2EFF0-F1
#
_entry.id   AF-A0A7K2EFF0-F1
#
_cell.length_a   1.000
_cell.length_b   1.000
_cell.length_c   1.000
_cell.angle_alpha   90.00
_cell.angle_beta   90.00
_cell.angle_gamma   90.00
#
_symmetry.space_group_name_H-M   'P 1'
#
loop_
_entity.id
_entity.type
_entity.pdbx_description
1 polymer ?
#
loop_
_entity_poly.entity_id
_entity_poly.type
_entity_poly.pdbx_seq_one_letter_code
_entity_poly.pdbx_strand_id
1 'polypeptide(L)'
;MYSDTGGDGPVVVLLHGVLMGGFLWDTVTEGLRDRYRCVVPELPFGAYTTPMSEGADLSLPAIATLVAEFLTDKSIVHRTPRHSPLGHH
;
A
#
# COMPACT_ATOMS: atom_id res chain seq x y z
N MET A 1 -2.13 -5.70 3.11
CA MET A 1 -0.88 -6.09 2.42
C MET A 1 -0.31 -4.82 1.80
N TYR A 2 0.99 -4.72 1.55
CA TYR A 2 1.55 -3.57 0.83
C TYR A 2 2.82 -3.98 0.08
N SER A 3 3.11 -3.28 -1.02
CA SER A 3 4.38 -3.36 -1.74
C SER A 3 5.30 -2.24 -1.27
N ASP A 4 6.61 -2.50 -1.24
CA ASP A 4 7.63 -1.55 -0.78
C ASP A 4 8.88 -1.70 -1.64
N THR A 5 9.24 -0.63 -2.36
CA THR A 5 10.43 -0.64 -3.25
C THR A 5 11.74 -0.62 -2.46
N GLY A 6 11.71 -0.28 -1.18
CA GLY A 6 12.91 -0.04 -0.39
C GLY A 6 13.65 1.25 -0.77
N GLY A 7 14.86 1.39 -0.21
CA GLY A 7 15.73 2.55 -0.39
C GLY A 7 15.68 3.54 0.78
N ASP A 8 16.69 4.40 0.85
CA ASP A 8 16.86 5.39 1.92
C ASP A 8 16.30 6.78 1.56
N GLY A 9 15.66 6.89 0.39
CA GLY A 9 15.02 8.13 -0.06
C GLY A 9 13.74 8.46 0.73
N PRO A 10 13.18 9.67 0.57
CA PRO A 10 11.93 10.04 1.22
C PRO A 10 10.81 9.04 0.87
N VAL A 11 10.00 8.68 1.88
CA VAL A 11 8.89 7.74 1.70
C VAL A 11 7.72 8.42 1.00
N VAL A 12 7.23 7.80 -0.07
CA VAL A 12 6.02 8.21 -0.78
C VAL A 12 4.99 7.08 -0.70
N VAL A 13 3.79 7.38 -0.20
CA VAL A 13 2.69 6.42 -0.11
C VAL A 13 1.70 6.67 -1.25
N LEU A 14 1.45 5.65 -2.06
CA LEU A 14 0.58 5.72 -3.23
C LEU A 14 -0.73 4.98 -2.96
N LEU A 15 -1.82 5.73 -2.82
CA LEU A 15 -3.15 5.18 -2.54
C LEU A 15 -3.96 5.07 -3.83
N HIS A 16 -4.55 3.90 -4.09
CA HIS A 16 -5.48 3.72 -5.20
C HIS A 16 -6.91 4.13 -4.81
N GLY A 17 -7.76 4.33 -5.81
CA GLY A 17 -9.17 4.64 -5.64
C GLY A 17 -10.08 3.41 -5.50
N VAL A 18 -11.38 3.66 -5.50
CA VAL A 18 -12.42 2.63 -5.40
C VAL A 18 -12.42 1.71 -6.63
N LEU A 19 -12.56 0.39 -6.42
CA LEU A 19 -12.51 -0.65 -7.48
C LEU A 19 -11.19 -0.70 -8.27
N MET A 20 -10.11 -0.17 -7.69
CA MET A 20 -8.75 -0.22 -8.23
C MET A 20 -7.83 -1.03 -7.30
N GLY A 21 -6.65 -1.41 -7.79
CA GLY A 21 -5.62 -2.10 -6.99
C GLY A 21 -4.26 -1.41 -7.06
N GLY A 22 -3.31 -1.86 -6.22
CA GLY A 22 -1.96 -1.29 -6.15
C GLY A 22 -1.14 -1.39 -7.44
N PHE A 23 -1.42 -2.39 -8.29
CA PHE A 23 -0.72 -2.63 -9.56
C PHE A 23 -0.77 -1.42 -10.53
N LEU A 24 -1.74 -0.52 -10.38
CA LEU A 24 -1.79 0.71 -11.19
C LEU A 24 -0.54 1.59 -11.01
N TRP A 25 0.19 1.39 -9.92
CA TRP A 25 1.35 2.19 -9.58
C TRP A 25 2.67 1.60 -10.08
N ASP A 26 2.70 0.43 -10.70
CA ASP A 26 3.96 -0.26 -11.07
C ASP A 26 4.91 0.64 -11.88
N THR A 27 4.43 1.23 -12.99
CA THR A 27 5.23 2.16 -13.81
C THR A 27 5.63 3.42 -13.04
N VAL A 28 4.78 3.91 -12.13
CA VAL A 28 5.08 5.10 -11.32
C VAL A 28 6.20 4.79 -10.31
N THR A 29 6.12 3.64 -9.65
CA THR A 29 7.16 3.21 -8.70
C THR A 29 8.51 2.99 -9.41
N GLU A 30 8.49 2.44 -10.62
CA GLU A 30 9.70 2.27 -11.43
C GLU A 30 10.37 3.60 -11.78
N GLY A 31 9.58 4.64 -12.10
CA GLY A 31 10.13 5.98 -12.40
C GLY A 31 10.59 6.77 -11.16
N LEU A 32 10.23 6.34 -9.95
CA LEU A 32 10.52 7.07 -8.70
C LEU A 32 11.59 6.39 -7.83
N ARG A 33 11.84 5.08 -8.01
CA ARG A 33 12.71 4.25 -7.14
C ARG A 33 14.13 4.78 -6.94
N ASP A 34 14.67 5.58 -7.86
CA ASP A 34 16.03 6.12 -7.75
C ASP A 34 16.13 7.27 -6.73
N ARG A 35 14.99 7.89 -6.38
CA ARG A 35 14.93 9.07 -5.51
C ARG A 35 14.05 8.87 -4.29
N TYR A 36 13.07 7.97 -4.37
CA TYR A 36 12.03 7.78 -3.35
C TYR A 36 11.87 6.31 -3.01
N ARG A 37 11.55 6.03 -1.75
CA ARG A 37 11.03 4.73 -1.33
C ARG A 37 9.51 4.76 -1.49
N CYS A 38 8.99 4.01 -2.45
CA CYS A 38 7.56 3.96 -2.72
C CYS A 38 6.92 2.82 -1.93
N VAL A 39 5.85 3.13 -1.22
CA VAL A 39 5.05 2.16 -0.45
C VAL A 39 3.62 2.20 -0.99
N VAL A 40 3.10 1.04 -1.40
CA VAL A 40 1.79 0.90 -2.05
C VAL A 40 0.92 -0.01 -1.21
N PRO A 41 0.10 0.53 -0.28
CA PRO A 41 -0.83 -0.27 0.49
C PRO A 41 -2.01 -0.70 -0.37
N GLU A 42 -2.49 -1.90 -0.04
CA GLU A 42 -3.72 -2.45 -0.58
C GLU A 42 -4.89 -2.07 0.34
N LEU A 43 -5.83 -1.25 -0.17
CA LEU A 43 -6.99 -0.71 0.56
C LEU A 43 -8.28 -1.47 0.21
N PRO A 44 -9.17 -1.79 1.16
CA PRO A 44 -10.31 -2.68 0.96
C PRO A 44 -11.48 -2.09 0.14
N PHE A 45 -11.23 -1.72 -1.11
CA PHE A 45 -12.22 -1.12 -2.02
C PHE A 45 -12.69 -2.06 -3.13
N GLY A 46 -12.67 -3.37 -2.88
CA GLY A 46 -13.36 -4.35 -3.72
C GLY A 46 -12.61 -4.86 -4.96
N ALA A 47 -11.33 -4.52 -5.14
CA ALA A 47 -10.47 -5.11 -6.18
C ALA A 47 -9.64 -6.32 -5.69
N TYR A 48 -9.86 -6.79 -4.46
CA TYR A 48 -9.08 -7.86 -3.84
C TYR A 48 -9.58 -9.24 -4.20
N THR A 49 -8.62 -10.14 -4.42
CA THR A 49 -8.84 -11.59 -4.47
C THR A 49 -9.01 -12.21 -3.08
N THR A 50 -8.48 -11.58 -2.03
CA THR A 50 -8.66 -12.00 -0.63
C THR A 50 -9.89 -11.32 -0.02
N PRO A 51 -10.89 -12.10 0.43
CA PRO A 51 -12.04 -11.54 1.14
C PRO A 51 -11.63 -10.93 2.47
N MET A 52 -12.25 -9.84 2.86
CA MET A 52 -12.18 -9.39 4.26
C MET A 52 -13.00 -10.30 5.16
N SER A 53 -12.66 -10.26 6.45
CA SER A 53 -13.45 -10.92 7.50
C SER A 53 -14.92 -10.51 7.41
N GLU A 54 -15.81 -11.47 7.65
CA GLU A 54 -17.23 -11.18 7.79
C GLU A 54 -17.47 -10.12 8.88
N GLY A 55 -18.23 -9.08 8.55
CA GLY A 55 -18.53 -7.97 9.47
C GLY A 55 -17.46 -6.87 9.54
N ALA A 56 -16.45 -6.88 8.67
CA ALA A 56 -15.52 -5.75 8.57
C ALA A 56 -16.26 -4.44 8.25
N ASP A 57 -15.95 -3.37 8.99
CA ASP A 57 -16.47 -2.05 8.71
C ASP A 57 -15.77 -1.47 7.47
N LEU A 58 -16.49 -1.43 6.35
CA LEU A 58 -16.03 -0.88 5.06
C LEU A 58 -16.55 0.54 4.80
N SER A 59 -17.04 1.21 5.84
CA SER A 59 -17.43 2.61 5.71
C SER A 59 -16.22 3.48 5.36
N LEU A 60 -16.44 4.56 4.60
CA LEU A 60 -15.38 5.51 4.25
C LEU A 60 -14.63 6.06 5.48
N PRO A 61 -15.28 6.38 6.62
CA PRO A 61 -14.57 6.77 7.83
C PRO A 61 -13.66 5.68 8.39
N ALA A 62 -14.12 4.42 8.44
CA ALA A 62 -13.30 3.31 8.90
C ALA A 62 -12.06 3.11 8.01
N ILE A 63 -12.24 3.23 6.70
CA ILE A 63 -11.12 3.13 5.75
C ILE A 63 -10.15 4.31 5.89
N ALA A 64 -10.66 5.52 6.13
CA ALA A 64 -9.80 6.68 6.40
C ALA A 64 -8.97 6.48 7.69
N THR A 65 -9.55 5.88 8.73
CA THR A 65 -8.82 5.50 9.95
C THR A 65 -7.70 4.50 9.64
N LEU A 66 -7.99 3.44 8.86
CA LEU A 66 -6.97 2.47 8.44
C LEU A 66 -5.81 3.13 7.68
N VAL A 67 -6.12 4.08 6.78
CA VAL A 67 -5.10 4.86 6.07
C VAL A 67 -4.28 5.70 7.05
N ALA A 68 -4.92 6.40 7.98
CA ALA A 68 -4.22 7.22 8.97
C ALA A 68 -3.30 6.39 9.88
N GLU A 69 -3.77 5.22 10.33
CA GLU A 69 -2.97 4.26 11.10
C GLU A 69 -1.76 3.78 10.28
N PHE A 70 -1.96 3.45 9.00
CA PHE A 70 -0.87 3.06 8.11
C PHE A 70 0.18 4.16 7.93
N LEU A 71 -0.26 5.41 7.71
CA LEU A 71 0.63 6.56 7.51
C LEU A 71 1.41 6.93 8.77
N THR A 72 0.86 6.65 9.95
CA THR A 72 1.50 6.95 11.24
C THR A 72 2.34 5.80 11.79
N ASP A 73 2.32 4.63 11.13
CA ASP A 73 3.16 3.50 11.47
C ASP A 73 4.65 3.81 11.23
N LYS A 74 5.37 4.02 12.35
CA LYS A 74 6.81 4.29 12.36
C LYS A 74 7.62 3.16 11.72
N SER A 75 7.08 1.95 11.68
CA SER A 75 7.72 0.80 11.06
C SER A 75 7.74 0.88 9.53
N ILE A 76 6.87 1.69 8.92
CA ILE A 76 6.94 2.02 7.49
C ILE A 76 8.05 3.04 7.28
N VAL A 77 8.15 4.04 8.15
CA VAL A 77 9.13 5.15 8.05
C VAL A 77 10.58 4.72 8.32
N HIS A 78 10.82 3.73 9.18
CA HIS A 78 12.18 3.37 9.66
C HIS A 78 12.72 2.00 9.18
N ARG A 79 12.06 1.33 8.23
CA ARG A 79 12.46 -0.04 7.79
C ARG A 79 13.46 -0.09 6.63
N THR A 80 14.31 -1.11 6.67
CA THR A 80 15.07 -1.67 5.55
C THR A 80 14.14 -2.46 4.60
N PRO A 81 14.41 -2.53 3.29
CA PRO A 81 13.50 -3.11 2.28
C PRO A 81 13.12 -4.55 2.60
N ARG A 82 11.83 -4.90 2.46
CA ARG A 82 11.40 -6.31 2.38
C ARG A 82 10.45 -6.50 1.20
N HIS A 83 10.85 -7.32 0.23
CA HIS A 83 9.92 -7.99 -0.66
C HIS A 83 9.09 -8.97 0.19
N SER A 84 7.79 -8.75 0.33
CA SER A 84 6.86 -9.80 0.73
C SER A 84 6.43 -10.53 -0.55
N PRO A 85 6.62 -11.87 -0.66
CA PRO A 85 6.22 -12.58 -1.86
C PRO A 85 4.70 -12.69 -1.83
N LEU A 86 4.05 -12.29 -2.92
CA LEU A 86 3.02 -13.04 -3.65
C LEU A 86 2.22 -12.05 -4.53
N GLY A 87 2.39 -12.19 -5.83
CA GLY A 87 1.64 -11.42 -6.83
C GLY A 87 1.92 -11.84 -8.27
N HIS A 88 2.25 -13.12 -8.51
CA HIS A 88 2.25 -13.70 -9.85
C HIS A 88 1.59 -15.08 -9.76
N HIS A 89 0.33 -15.16 -10.14
CA HIS A 89 -0.29 -16.22 -10.94
C HIS A 89 -1.73 -15.80 -11.27
#